data_AF-A0A7J8RGH3-F1
#
_entry.id   AF-A0A7J8RGH3-F1
#
_cell.length_a   1.000
_cell.length_b   1.000
_cell.length_c   1.000
_cell.angle_alpha   90.00
_cell.angle_beta   90.00
_cell.angle_gamma   90.00
#
_symmetry.space_group_name_H-M   'P 1'
#
loop_
_entity.id
_entity.type
_entity.pdbx_description
1 polymer ?
#
loop_
_entity_poly.entity_id
_entity_poly.type
_entity_poly.pdbx_seq_one_letter_code
_entity_poly.pdbx_strand_id
1 'polypeptide(L)'
;MSHPLYEVVTGEGLMRPCFKTRTVLTYSSFVSSARGLYSEESAQMVENSLNIHGDEILYVGDHIYTDYKALIHSRGPRATVVELINQNEVVGDLFNQLQLALQCRTKGRPAQTLAATNMDDRELTESMQKLLIVMQRLDEKIAPLLEADGELFNKRWGFLSRAGLWDKSHLMRQIEKYADIYTSRVSNFLNYTPFMYFRSQEQTLAHDTYSHYCSEHNGSSTN
;
A
#
# COMPACT_ATOMS: atom_id res chain seq x y z
N MET A 1 24.30 -3.22 -20.75
CA MET A 1 24.52 -3.57 -22.16
C MET A 1 23.78 -2.54 -23.00
N SER A 2 24.44 -1.85 -23.93
CA SER A 2 23.75 -0.89 -24.80
C SER A 2 22.96 -1.65 -25.86
N HIS A 3 21.64 -1.47 -25.88
CA HIS A 3 20.82 -1.95 -26.97
C HIS A 3 21.05 -1.08 -28.22
N PRO A 4 21.19 -1.68 -29.42
CA PRO A 4 21.37 -0.94 -30.66
C PRO A 4 20.09 -0.18 -31.01
N LEU A 5 20.24 1.10 -31.37
CA LEU A 5 19.12 1.98 -31.75
C LEU A 5 18.81 1.85 -33.26
N TYR A 6 17.52 1.76 -33.59
CA TYR A 6 17.03 1.73 -34.97
C TYR A 6 15.97 2.80 -35.22
N GLU A 7 16.07 3.49 -36.36
CA GLU A 7 15.03 4.39 -36.86
C GLU A 7 14.15 3.64 -37.87
N VAL A 8 12.84 3.70 -37.71
CA VAL A 8 11.87 3.18 -38.68
C VAL A 8 11.72 4.21 -39.79
N VAL A 9 12.19 3.86 -40.99
CA VAL A 9 12.32 4.79 -42.13
C VAL A 9 11.10 4.75 -43.05
N THR A 10 10.33 3.66 -43.01
CA THR A 10 9.20 3.44 -43.93
C THR A 10 7.96 2.97 -43.16
N GLY A 11 6.78 3.20 -43.74
CA GLY A 11 5.51 2.73 -43.17
C GLY A 11 5.35 1.21 -43.10
N GLU A 12 6.21 0.45 -43.81
CA GLU A 12 6.27 -1.02 -43.78
C GLU A 12 7.16 -1.56 -42.65
N GLY A 13 7.80 -0.68 -41.87
CA GLY A 13 8.63 -1.08 -40.74
C GLY A 13 10.10 -1.33 -41.08
N LEU A 14 10.58 -0.92 -42.27
CA LEU A 14 12.00 -1.01 -42.60
C LEU A 14 12.83 -0.13 -41.66
N MET A 15 13.80 -0.76 -40.98
CA MET A 15 14.63 -0.13 -39.96
C MET A 15 16.04 0.18 -40.48
N ARG A 16 16.59 1.33 -40.06
CA ARG A 16 17.98 1.72 -40.29
C ARG A 16 18.69 1.87 -38.94
N PRO A 17 19.90 1.32 -38.75
CA PRO A 17 20.70 1.58 -37.55
C PRO A 17 20.98 3.08 -37.42
N CYS A 18 20.77 3.65 -36.23
CA CYS A 18 21.18 5.00 -35.93
C CYS A 18 21.88 5.09 -34.57
N PHE A 19 22.87 5.97 -34.48
CA PHE A 19 23.71 6.09 -33.29
C PHE A 19 23.31 7.28 -32.40
N LYS A 20 22.41 8.13 -32.90
CA LYS A 20 21.81 9.29 -32.22
C LYS A 20 20.43 9.52 -32.81
N THR A 21 19.50 10.02 -32.00
CA THR A 21 18.23 10.54 -32.51
C THR A 21 18.49 11.79 -33.36
N ARG A 22 17.58 12.07 -34.29
CA ARG A 22 17.77 13.19 -35.22
C ARG A 22 17.34 14.46 -34.51
N THR A 23 18.28 15.33 -34.13
CA THR A 23 17.95 16.59 -33.47
C THR A 23 17.62 17.69 -34.49
N VAL A 24 16.51 18.42 -34.32
CA VAL A 24 16.25 19.67 -35.07
C VAL A 24 16.57 20.83 -34.17
N LEU A 25 17.58 21.62 -34.53
CA LEU A 25 17.84 22.92 -33.89
C LEU A 25 16.71 23.87 -34.31
N THR A 26 15.85 24.25 -33.38
CA THR A 26 14.93 25.38 -33.58
C THR A 26 15.58 26.66 -33.05
N TYR A 27 15.22 27.82 -33.59
CA TYR A 27 15.80 29.13 -33.25
C TYR A 27 15.49 29.63 -31.82
N SER A 28 14.75 28.85 -31.03
CA SER A 28 14.61 29.04 -29.59
C SER A 28 15.43 27.95 -28.89
N SER A 29 15.97 28.22 -27.71
CA SER A 29 16.79 27.33 -26.87
C SER A 29 16.19 25.95 -26.51
N PHE A 30 15.07 25.59 -27.13
CA PHE A 30 14.39 24.31 -27.10
C PHE A 30 14.92 23.41 -28.22
N VAL A 31 15.72 22.42 -27.83
CA VAL A 31 16.17 21.36 -28.71
C VAL A 31 15.03 20.35 -28.84
N SER A 32 14.31 20.34 -29.96
CA SER A 32 13.32 19.28 -30.22
C SER A 32 13.97 18.19 -31.06
N SER A 33 13.98 16.95 -30.57
CA SER A 33 14.23 15.79 -31.43
C SER A 33 13.22 15.82 -32.59
N ALA A 34 13.69 15.63 -33.82
CA ALA A 34 12.86 15.46 -35.00
C ALA A 34 11.85 14.34 -34.70
N ARG A 35 10.57 14.58 -34.99
CA ARG A 35 9.55 13.53 -34.92
C ARG A 35 10.00 12.34 -35.75
N GLY A 36 10.31 11.23 -35.08
CA GLY A 36 10.80 10.00 -35.68
C GLY A 36 10.28 8.81 -34.87
N LEU A 37 10.17 7.67 -35.53
CA LEU A 37 9.72 6.44 -34.92
C LEU A 37 10.95 5.55 -34.73
N TYR A 38 11.21 5.15 -33.49
CA TYR A 38 12.44 4.45 -33.12
C TYR A 38 12.11 3.11 -32.46
N SER A 39 13.04 2.16 -32.57
CA SER A 39 12.95 0.84 -31.96
C SER A 39 14.25 0.50 -31.25
N GLU A 40 14.13 -0.22 -30.14
CA GLU A 40 15.23 -0.69 -29.29
C GLU A 40 16.11 0.44 -28.74
N GLU A 41 15.64 1.09 -27.67
CA GLU A 41 16.35 2.18 -27.02
C GLU A 41 16.65 1.89 -25.55
N SER A 42 17.62 2.62 -24.99
CA SER A 42 17.83 2.74 -23.55
C SER A 42 17.31 4.09 -23.06
N ALA A 43 16.75 4.15 -21.85
CA ALA A 43 16.31 5.40 -21.22
C ALA A 43 17.39 6.50 -21.26
N GLN A 44 18.66 6.12 -21.06
CA GLN A 44 19.79 7.05 -21.12
C GLN A 44 19.94 7.74 -22.48
N MET A 45 19.56 7.07 -23.56
CA MET A 45 19.59 7.65 -24.91
C MET A 45 18.48 8.68 -25.10
N VAL A 46 17.29 8.43 -24.54
CA VAL A 46 16.17 9.36 -24.55
C VAL A 46 16.53 10.64 -23.79
N GLU A 47 17.05 10.53 -22.57
CA GLU A 47 17.54 11.66 -21.76
C GLU A 47 18.57 12.50 -22.53
N ASN A 48 19.63 11.86 -23.05
CA ASN A 48 20.68 12.53 -23.81
C ASN A 48 20.16 13.22 -25.09
N SER A 49 19.15 12.64 -25.72
CA SER A 49 18.58 13.19 -26.96
C SER A 49 17.72 14.44 -26.76
N LEU A 50 16.97 14.47 -25.67
CA LEU A 50 16.06 15.55 -25.32
C LEU A 50 16.75 16.58 -24.42
N ASN A 51 17.96 16.27 -23.93
CA ASN A 51 18.70 17.07 -22.97
C ASN A 51 17.84 17.39 -21.73
N ILE A 52 17.16 16.36 -21.22
CA ILE A 52 16.35 16.38 -20.01
C ILE A 52 16.86 15.27 -19.09
N HIS A 53 16.78 15.50 -17.80
CA HIS A 53 17.22 14.52 -16.81
C HIS A 53 16.05 13.58 -16.44
N GLY A 54 16.37 12.39 -15.94
CA GLY A 54 15.36 11.36 -15.67
C GLY A 54 14.26 11.77 -14.67
N ASP A 55 14.55 12.68 -13.74
CA ASP A 55 13.59 13.24 -12.78
C ASP A 55 12.62 14.26 -13.40
N GLU A 56 12.91 14.74 -14.61
CA GLU A 56 12.01 15.59 -15.40
C GLU A 56 11.07 14.76 -16.31
N ILE A 57 11.22 13.43 -16.32
CA ILE A 57 10.44 12.50 -17.16
C ILE A 57 9.51 11.66 -16.29
N LEU A 58 8.20 11.77 -16.53
CA LEU A 58 7.23 10.81 -16.01
C LEU A 58 6.92 9.74 -17.06
N TYR A 59 7.42 8.52 -16.86
CA TYR A 59 7.05 7.37 -17.67
C TYR A 59 5.76 6.73 -17.15
N VAL A 60 4.82 6.41 -18.06
CA VAL A 60 3.53 5.80 -17.72
C VAL A 60 3.36 4.49 -18.47
N GLY A 61 3.25 3.38 -17.73
CA GLY A 61 3.02 2.04 -18.26
C GLY A 61 1.70 1.43 -17.75
N ASP A 62 1.28 0.33 -18.37
CA ASP A 62 -0.03 -0.32 -18.15
C ASP A 62 0.08 -1.75 -17.61
N HIS A 63 1.29 -2.22 -17.32
CA HIS A 63 1.57 -3.62 -16.97
C HIS A 63 0.94 -4.11 -15.65
N ILE A 64 0.19 -3.27 -14.95
CA ILE A 64 -0.40 -3.57 -13.65
C ILE A 64 -1.82 -3.04 -13.66
N TYR A 65 -2.77 -3.93 -13.96
CA TYR A 65 -4.19 -3.64 -13.81
C TYR A 65 -4.84 -4.81 -13.12
N THR A 66 -5.27 -4.68 -11.88
CA THR A 66 -6.29 -5.56 -11.30
C THR A 66 -6.62 -5.17 -9.86
N ASP A 67 -7.88 -5.40 -9.48
CA ASP A 67 -8.50 -5.37 -8.14
C ASP A 67 -9.09 -4.07 -7.54
N TYR A 68 -8.88 -2.88 -8.14
CA TYR A 68 -9.32 -1.62 -7.50
C TYR A 68 -10.82 -1.58 -7.11
N LYS A 69 -11.72 -2.11 -7.96
CA LYS A 69 -13.16 -2.16 -7.65
C LYS A 69 -13.43 -3.05 -6.45
N ALA A 70 -12.84 -4.23 -6.41
CA ALA A 70 -13.02 -5.16 -5.29
C ALA A 70 -12.47 -4.54 -3.99
N LEU A 71 -11.35 -3.81 -4.07
CA LEU A 71 -10.77 -3.10 -2.93
C LEU A 71 -11.67 -1.99 -2.37
N ILE A 72 -12.39 -1.26 -3.23
CA ILE A 72 -13.34 -0.23 -2.79
C ILE A 72 -14.50 -0.85 -2.02
N HIS A 73 -15.07 -1.94 -2.54
CA HIS A 73 -16.20 -2.63 -1.91
C HIS A 73 -15.80 -3.38 -0.64
N SER A 74 -14.53 -3.80 -0.51
CA SER A 74 -14.05 -4.47 0.70
C SER A 74 -13.78 -3.53 1.88
N ARG A 75 -13.81 -2.20 1.68
CA ARG A 75 -13.51 -1.22 2.75
C ARG A 75 -14.45 -1.34 3.95
N GLY A 76 -15.75 -1.47 3.71
CA GLY A 76 -16.76 -1.57 4.77
C GLY A 76 -16.57 -2.82 5.62
N PRO A 77 -16.66 -4.03 5.03
CA PRO A 77 -16.43 -5.29 5.75
C PRO A 77 -15.09 -5.33 6.49
N ARG A 78 -14.02 -4.81 5.86
CA ARG A 78 -12.69 -4.74 6.47
C ARG A 78 -12.67 -3.86 7.72
N ALA A 79 -13.32 -2.70 7.71
CA ALA A 79 -13.36 -1.81 8.87
C ALA A 79 -13.93 -2.52 10.10
N THR A 80 -14.99 -3.31 9.93
CA THR A 80 -15.57 -4.13 10.99
C THR A 80 -14.61 -5.21 11.50
N VAL A 81 -13.87 -5.87 10.61
CA VAL A 81 -12.85 -6.87 11.01
C VAL A 81 -11.74 -6.22 11.82
N VAL A 82 -11.24 -5.06 11.37
CA VAL A 82 -10.21 -4.29 12.08
C VAL A 82 -10.70 -3.88 13.47
N GLU A 83 -11.94 -3.41 13.58
CA GLU A 83 -12.53 -3.05 14.87
C GLU A 83 -12.58 -4.25 15.83
N LEU A 84 -13.02 -5.42 15.35
CA LEU A 84 -13.06 -6.63 16.18
C LEU A 84 -11.66 -7.10 16.60
N ILE A 85 -10.67 -7.00 15.73
CA ILE A 85 -9.27 -7.33 16.06
C ILE A 85 -8.72 -6.37 17.11
N ASN A 86 -8.97 -5.07 16.97
CA ASN A 86 -8.53 -4.09 17.97
C ASN A 86 -9.20 -4.35 19.33
N GLN A 87 -10.49 -4.72 19.34
CA GLN A 87 -11.16 -5.14 20.57
C GLN A 87 -10.51 -6.39 21.18
N ASN A 88 -10.16 -7.38 20.34
CA ASN A 88 -9.50 -8.60 20.82
C ASN A 88 -8.09 -8.33 21.36
N GLU A 89 -7.34 -7.42 20.72
CA GLU A 89 -6.03 -6.97 21.19
C GLU A 89 -6.13 -6.29 22.56
N VAL A 90 -7.08 -5.38 22.77
CA VAL A 90 -7.31 -4.74 24.08
C VAL A 90 -7.64 -5.77 25.16
N VAL A 91 -8.48 -6.76 24.85
CA VAL A 91 -8.83 -7.84 25.80
C VAL A 91 -7.60 -8.72 26.07
N GLY A 92 -6.81 -9.03 25.04
CA GLY A 92 -5.57 -9.81 25.14
C GLY A 92 -4.50 -9.10 25.97
N ASP A 93 -4.33 -7.79 25.81
CA ASP A 93 -3.42 -6.98 26.61
C ASP A 93 -3.82 -6.97 28.08
N LEU A 94 -5.11 -6.82 28.37
CA LEU A 94 -5.61 -6.92 29.73
C LEU A 94 -5.35 -8.32 30.31
N PHE A 95 -5.62 -9.38 29.54
CA PHE A 95 -5.34 -10.75 29.95
C PHE A 95 -3.85 -10.94 30.27
N ASN A 96 -2.96 -10.46 29.40
CA ASN A 96 -1.51 -10.53 29.59
C ASN A 96 -1.06 -9.77 30.83
N GLN A 97 -1.63 -8.59 31.11
CA GLN A 97 -1.35 -7.83 32.33
C GLN A 97 -1.75 -8.60 33.60
N LEU A 98 -2.93 -9.22 33.62
CA LEU A 98 -3.37 -10.03 34.76
C LEU A 98 -2.50 -11.29 34.93
N GLN A 99 -2.13 -11.94 33.83
CA GLN A 99 -1.25 -13.11 33.86
C GLN A 99 0.16 -12.75 34.38
N LEU A 100 0.72 -11.62 33.95
CA LEU A 100 1.98 -11.10 34.46
C LEU A 100 1.89 -10.76 35.95
N ALA A 101 0.80 -10.14 36.39
CA ALA A 101 0.57 -9.84 37.80
C ALA A 101 0.58 -11.11 38.66
N LEU A 102 -0.09 -12.18 38.21
CA LEU A 102 -0.09 -13.47 38.89
C LEU A 102 1.32 -14.07 38.96
N GLN A 103 2.08 -14.05 37.87
CA GLN A 103 3.45 -14.57 37.82
C GLN A 103 4.40 -13.80 38.76
N CYS A 104 4.25 -12.47 38.86
CA CYS A 104 5.01 -11.63 39.77
C CYS A 104 4.74 -12.02 41.23
N ARG A 105 3.47 -12.23 41.60
CA ARG A 105 3.06 -12.68 42.95
C ARG A 105 3.69 -14.01 43.33
N THR A 106 3.65 -15.01 42.44
CA THR A 106 4.27 -16.32 42.69
C THR A 106 5.78 -16.20 42.96
N LYS A 107 6.44 -15.21 42.36
CA LYS A 107 7.88 -14.93 42.55
C LYS A 107 8.18 -13.91 43.65
N GLY A 108 7.18 -13.46 44.41
CA GLY A 108 7.34 -12.47 45.49
C GLY A 108 7.70 -11.06 45.01
N ARG A 109 7.36 -10.69 43.77
CA ARG A 109 7.58 -9.35 43.21
C ARG A 109 6.25 -8.58 43.13
N PRO A 110 6.23 -7.26 43.36
CA PRO A 110 5.01 -6.48 43.19
C PRO A 110 4.59 -6.44 41.72
N ALA A 111 3.27 -6.43 41.47
CA ALA A 111 2.72 -6.25 40.13
C ALA A 111 2.97 -4.82 39.62
N GLN A 112 3.06 -4.64 38.30
CA GLN A 112 3.22 -3.32 37.68
C GLN A 112 1.97 -2.43 37.82
N THR A 113 0.78 -3.03 37.85
CA THR A 113 -0.49 -2.29 37.93
C THR A 113 -1.05 -2.34 39.35
N LEU A 114 -1.24 -1.17 39.98
CA LEU A 114 -1.75 -1.05 41.36
C LEU A 114 -3.10 -1.76 41.58
N ALA A 115 -4.00 -1.70 40.61
CA ALA A 115 -5.29 -2.39 40.66
C ALA A 115 -5.13 -3.91 40.76
N ALA A 116 -4.18 -4.47 40.00
CA ALA A 116 -3.84 -5.89 40.03
C ALA A 116 -3.04 -6.30 41.26
N THR A 117 -2.50 -5.35 42.06
CA THR A 117 -1.81 -5.64 43.33
C THR A 117 -2.78 -5.87 44.48
N ASN A 118 -3.98 -5.28 44.42
CA ASN A 118 -4.96 -5.29 45.51
C ASN A 118 -6.06 -6.36 45.39
N MET A 119 -6.20 -7.00 44.22
CA MET A 119 -7.21 -8.06 44.00
C MET A 119 -6.82 -9.40 44.64
N ASP A 120 -7.80 -10.21 45.05
CA ASP A 120 -7.55 -11.60 45.49
C ASP A 120 -7.16 -12.51 44.31
N ASP A 121 -6.37 -13.55 44.57
CA ASP A 121 -5.90 -14.49 43.53
C ASP A 121 -7.08 -15.22 42.86
N ARG A 122 -8.15 -15.49 43.62
CA ARG A 122 -9.38 -16.10 43.09
C ARG A 122 -10.11 -15.17 42.13
N GLU A 123 -10.30 -13.90 42.49
CA GLU A 123 -10.94 -12.89 41.64
C GLU A 123 -10.14 -12.63 40.36
N LEU A 124 -8.82 -12.66 40.46
CA LEU A 124 -7.91 -12.56 39.33
C LEU A 124 -8.10 -13.72 38.35
N THR A 125 -8.15 -14.94 38.87
CA THR A 125 -8.35 -16.16 38.08
C THR A 125 -9.73 -16.16 37.40
N GLU A 126 -10.79 -15.76 38.12
CA GLU A 126 -12.14 -15.63 37.56
C GLU A 126 -12.20 -14.56 36.46
N SER A 127 -11.49 -13.44 36.63
CA SER A 127 -11.41 -12.38 35.63
C SER A 127 -10.68 -12.86 34.37
N MET A 128 -9.56 -13.58 34.53
CA MET A 128 -8.84 -14.19 33.42
C MET A 128 -9.71 -15.20 32.65
N GLN A 129 -10.49 -16.03 33.34
CA GLN A 129 -11.43 -16.96 32.70
C GLN A 129 -12.50 -16.22 31.89
N LYS A 130 -13.06 -15.13 32.42
CA LYS A 130 -14.02 -14.29 31.69
C LYS A 130 -13.40 -13.68 30.43
N LEU A 131 -12.18 -13.16 30.51
CA LEU A 131 -11.47 -12.60 29.36
C LEU A 131 -11.22 -13.65 28.29
N LEU A 132 -10.81 -14.87 28.65
CA LEU A 132 -10.63 -15.97 27.68
C LEU A 132 -11.92 -16.29 26.92
N ILE A 133 -13.07 -16.32 27.61
CA ILE A 133 -14.37 -16.55 26.96
C ILE A 133 -14.70 -15.40 26.00
N VAL A 134 -14.37 -14.16 26.37
CA VAL A 134 -14.59 -12.99 25.49
C VAL A 134 -13.68 -13.07 24.25
N MET A 135 -12.40 -13.37 24.42
CA MET A 135 -11.45 -13.53 23.31
C MET A 135 -11.92 -14.62 22.35
N GLN A 136 -12.30 -15.80 22.86
CA GLN A 136 -12.80 -16.89 22.03
C GLN A 136 -14.04 -16.49 21.22
N ARG A 137 -14.99 -15.76 21.83
CA ARG A 137 -16.18 -15.25 21.14
C ARG A 137 -15.86 -14.19 20.09
N LEU A 138 -14.80 -13.41 20.28
CA LEU A 138 -14.32 -12.47 19.27
C LEU A 138 -13.68 -13.22 18.11
N ASP A 139 -12.83 -14.23 18.38
CA ASP A 139 -12.21 -15.07 17.35
C ASP A 139 -13.26 -15.81 16.50
N GLU A 140 -14.31 -16.35 17.13
CA GLU A 140 -15.44 -17.00 16.45
C GLU A 140 -16.17 -16.05 15.48
N LYS A 141 -16.14 -14.73 15.73
CA LYS A 141 -16.68 -13.71 14.82
C LYS A 141 -15.68 -13.27 13.76
N ILE A 142 -14.39 -13.17 14.12
CA ILE A 142 -13.34 -12.69 13.22
C ILE A 142 -13.04 -13.72 12.13
N ALA A 143 -12.95 -15.01 12.47
CA ALA A 143 -12.62 -16.07 11.52
C ALA A 143 -13.48 -16.09 10.25
N PRO A 144 -14.83 -16.13 10.31
CA PRO A 144 -15.66 -16.16 9.10
C PRO A 144 -15.56 -14.86 8.29
N LEU A 145 -15.34 -13.72 8.94
CA LEU A 145 -15.17 -12.44 8.24
C LEU A 145 -13.83 -12.37 7.50
N LEU A 146 -12.77 -12.97 8.05
CA LEU A 146 -11.48 -13.10 7.39
C LEU A 146 -11.54 -14.05 6.20
N GLU A 147 -12.25 -15.18 6.33
CA GLU A 147 -12.45 -16.12 5.22
C GLU A 147 -13.26 -15.49 4.07
N ALA A 148 -14.25 -14.66 4.41
CA ALA A 148 -15.02 -13.91 3.43
C ALA A 148 -14.23 -12.76 2.78
N ASP A 149 -13.17 -12.24 3.43
CA ASP A 149 -12.33 -11.16 2.85
C ASP A 149 -11.54 -11.71 1.66
N GLY A 150 -11.78 -11.14 0.48
CA GLY A 150 -11.10 -11.54 -0.76
C GLY A 150 -11.90 -12.44 -1.67
N GLU A 151 -12.97 -13.08 -1.18
CA GLU A 151 -13.89 -13.83 -2.04
C GLU A 151 -14.53 -12.95 -3.12
N LEU A 152 -14.72 -11.66 -2.82
CA LEU A 152 -15.24 -10.66 -3.75
C LEU A 152 -14.38 -10.55 -5.03
N PHE A 153 -13.06 -10.74 -4.91
CA PHE A 153 -12.16 -10.72 -6.06
C PHE A 153 -11.91 -12.13 -6.61
N ASN A 154 -11.43 -13.03 -5.76
CA ASN A 154 -11.15 -14.41 -6.15
C ASN A 154 -11.16 -15.34 -4.93
N LYS A 155 -11.97 -16.39 -4.97
CA LYS A 155 -12.08 -17.36 -3.87
C LYS A 155 -10.80 -18.15 -3.57
N ARG A 156 -9.91 -18.33 -4.54
CA ARG A 156 -8.69 -19.15 -4.38
C ARG A 156 -7.50 -18.32 -3.92
N TRP A 157 -7.39 -17.09 -4.44
CA TRP A 157 -6.19 -16.27 -4.29
C TRP A 157 -6.41 -15.00 -3.47
N GLY A 158 -7.67 -14.64 -3.16
CA GLY A 158 -8.00 -13.37 -2.55
C GLY A 158 -7.55 -12.19 -3.42
N PHE A 159 -7.20 -11.07 -2.79
CA PHE A 159 -6.75 -9.86 -3.49
C PHE A 159 -5.33 -10.01 -4.06
N LEU A 160 -5.06 -9.34 -5.17
CA LEU A 160 -3.69 -9.29 -5.72
C LEU A 160 -2.82 -8.28 -5.01
N SER A 161 -3.42 -7.26 -4.39
CA SER A 161 -2.71 -6.23 -3.62
C SER A 161 -2.30 -6.67 -2.20
N ARG A 162 -2.89 -7.75 -1.66
CA ARG A 162 -2.73 -8.13 -0.25
C ARG A 162 -2.44 -9.62 -0.08
N ALA A 163 -1.72 -9.97 0.97
CA ALA A 163 -1.48 -11.35 1.40
C ALA A 163 -2.01 -11.50 2.83
N GLY A 164 -3.31 -11.68 2.98
CA GLY A 164 -4.01 -11.60 4.27
C GLY A 164 -4.51 -10.19 4.59
N LEU A 165 -4.78 -9.91 5.87
CA LEU A 165 -5.45 -8.67 6.29
C LEU A 165 -4.51 -7.45 6.32
N TRP A 166 -3.30 -7.65 6.87
CA TRP A 166 -2.36 -6.57 7.19
C TRP A 166 -1.17 -6.50 6.25
N ASP A 167 -0.86 -7.59 5.53
CA ASP A 167 0.34 -7.66 4.71
C ASP A 167 0.08 -7.31 3.23
N LYS A 168 1.07 -6.65 2.64
CA LYS A 168 1.11 -6.34 1.22
C LYS A 168 1.55 -7.58 0.45
N SER A 169 0.89 -7.85 -0.67
CA SER A 169 1.36 -8.93 -1.55
C SER A 169 2.73 -8.61 -2.15
N HIS A 170 3.40 -9.62 -2.69
CA HIS A 170 4.65 -9.39 -3.43
C HIS A 170 4.46 -8.41 -4.60
N LEU A 171 3.34 -8.50 -5.32
CA LEU A 171 3.00 -7.58 -6.40
C LEU A 171 2.86 -6.15 -5.88
N MET A 172 2.16 -5.94 -4.76
CA MET A 172 1.98 -4.60 -4.19
C MET A 172 3.31 -4.00 -3.73
N ARG A 173 4.21 -4.81 -3.18
CA ARG A 173 5.58 -4.35 -2.85
C ARG A 173 6.37 -3.97 -4.11
N GLN A 174 6.17 -4.65 -5.23
CA GLN A 174 6.78 -4.26 -6.50
C GLN A 174 6.22 -2.93 -7.00
N ILE A 175 4.89 -2.75 -6.96
CA ILE A 175 4.24 -1.48 -7.32
C ILE A 175 4.81 -0.34 -6.49
N GLU A 176 4.82 -0.49 -5.16
CA GLU A 176 5.32 0.53 -4.23
C GLU A 176 6.81 0.85 -4.42
N LYS A 177 7.61 -0.14 -4.84
CA LYS A 177 9.04 0.05 -5.10
C LYS A 177 9.34 0.75 -6.42
N TYR A 178 8.55 0.49 -7.46
CA TYR A 178 8.87 0.90 -8.83
C TYR A 178 7.98 2.01 -9.38
N ALA A 179 6.83 2.29 -8.77
CA ALA A 179 5.92 3.33 -9.21
C ALA A 179 5.75 4.40 -8.12
N ASP A 180 6.18 5.62 -8.42
CA ASP A 180 5.96 6.78 -7.56
C ASP A 180 4.46 7.12 -7.44
N ILE A 181 3.71 6.89 -8.52
CA ILE A 181 2.26 7.11 -8.60
C ILE A 181 1.63 5.88 -9.26
N TYR A 182 0.60 5.33 -8.61
CA TYR A 182 -0.23 4.26 -9.16
C TYR A 182 -1.68 4.70 -9.25
N THR A 183 -2.30 4.52 -10.42
CA THR A 183 -3.70 4.89 -10.67
C THR A 183 -4.34 3.90 -11.62
N SER A 184 -5.67 3.76 -11.57
CA SER A 184 -6.39 2.75 -12.37
C SER A 184 -6.31 3.01 -13.88
N ARG A 185 -6.18 4.28 -14.28
CA ARG A 185 -6.11 4.71 -15.69
C ARG A 185 -5.30 5.99 -15.83
N VAL A 186 -4.57 6.13 -16.94
CA VAL A 186 -3.83 7.35 -17.28
C VAL A 186 -4.75 8.57 -17.38
N SER A 187 -6.02 8.38 -17.81
CA SER A 187 -7.02 9.44 -17.86
C SER A 187 -7.28 10.10 -16.50
N ASN A 188 -6.97 9.44 -15.38
CA ASN A 188 -7.16 10.01 -14.06
C ASN A 188 -6.25 11.23 -13.82
N PHE A 189 -5.14 11.38 -14.56
CA PHE A 189 -4.30 12.57 -14.53
C PHE A 189 -5.01 13.82 -15.08
N LEU A 190 -6.03 13.65 -15.95
CA LEU A 190 -6.81 14.77 -16.48
C LEU A 190 -7.66 15.47 -15.41
N ASN A 191 -7.89 14.81 -14.26
CA ASN A 191 -8.59 15.40 -13.13
C ASN A 191 -7.71 16.36 -12.31
N TYR A 192 -6.41 16.45 -12.62
CA TYR A 192 -5.45 17.27 -11.90
C TYR A 192 -4.82 18.31 -12.84
N THR A 193 -4.37 19.42 -12.26
CA THR A 193 -3.61 20.42 -13.01
C THR A 193 -2.21 19.90 -13.35
N PRO A 194 -1.60 20.28 -14.49
CA PRO A 194 -0.21 19.90 -14.81
C PRO A 194 0.84 20.32 -13.77
N PHE A 195 0.50 21.24 -12.85
CA PHE A 195 1.36 21.72 -11.76
C PHE A 195 1.07 21.04 -10.41
N MET A 196 0.28 19.97 -10.39
CA MET A 196 -0.11 19.27 -9.17
C MET A 196 1.11 18.66 -8.48
N TYR A 197 1.23 18.89 -7.17
CA TYR A 197 2.27 18.28 -6.33
C TYR A 197 1.70 17.09 -5.57
N PHE A 198 2.03 15.87 -5.99
CA PHE A 198 1.59 14.64 -5.34
C PHE A 198 2.43 14.37 -4.08
N ARG A 199 1.77 14.05 -2.97
CA ARG A 199 2.39 13.66 -1.70
C ARG A 199 1.92 12.27 -1.29
N SER A 200 2.86 11.43 -0.86
CA SER A 200 2.53 10.16 -0.20
C SER A 200 2.09 10.41 1.24
N GLN A 201 1.30 9.48 1.78
CA GLN A 201 0.97 9.47 3.20
C GLN A 201 2.17 8.95 4.00
N GLU A 202 2.34 9.45 5.22
CA GLU A 202 3.38 8.98 6.14
C GLU A 202 3.16 7.51 6.49
N GLN A 203 4.23 6.71 6.44
CA GLN A 203 4.20 5.32 6.87
C GLN A 203 4.58 5.24 8.34
N THR A 204 3.69 4.67 9.16
CA THR A 204 3.95 4.42 10.56
C THR A 204 4.77 3.15 10.75
N LEU A 205 5.82 3.22 11.55
CA LEU A 205 6.58 2.07 12.03
C LEU A 205 5.93 1.46 13.26
N ALA A 206 6.29 0.21 13.58
CA ALA A 206 5.69 -0.53 14.71
C ALA A 206 5.92 0.13 16.09
N HIS A 207 6.90 1.03 16.20
CA HIS A 207 7.19 1.77 17.43
C HIS A 207 6.63 3.20 17.42
N ASP A 208 5.98 3.62 16.34
CA ASP A 208 5.32 4.92 16.28
C ASP A 208 4.03 4.84 17.10
N THR A 209 3.83 5.80 17.98
CA THR A 209 2.64 5.85 18.84
C THR A 209 1.45 6.25 17.97
N TYR A 210 0.45 5.37 17.84
CA TYR A 210 -0.77 5.60 17.07
C TYR A 210 -1.50 6.88 17.52
N SER A 211 -1.27 7.99 16.82
CA SER A 211 -2.23 9.08 16.76
C SER A 211 -3.14 8.80 15.58
N HIS A 212 -4.18 7.99 15.79
CA HIS A 212 -5.24 7.80 14.79
C HIS A 212 -5.91 9.15 14.48
N TYR A 213 -5.42 9.88 13.48
CA TYR A 213 -6.24 10.80 12.71
C TYR A 213 -7.09 9.94 11.79
N CYS A 214 -8.30 9.57 12.24
CA CYS A 214 -9.36 9.26 11.30
C CYS A 214 -9.61 10.53 10.48
N SER A 215 -9.07 10.62 9.26
CA SER A 215 -9.61 11.57 8.30
C SER A 215 -11.01 11.06 7.95
N GLU A 216 -12.03 11.60 8.62
CA GLU A 216 -13.37 11.58 8.07
C GLU A 216 -13.27 12.23 6.68
N HIS A 217 -13.28 11.39 5.64
CA HIS A 217 -13.49 11.87 4.29
C HIS A 217 -14.94 12.32 4.24
N ASN A 218 -15.21 13.56 4.67
CA ASN A 218 -16.47 14.24 4.43
C ASN A 218 -16.64 14.33 2.91
N GLY A 219 -17.45 13.42 2.38
CA GLY A 219 -18.04 13.55 1.06
C GLY A 219 -19.01 14.72 1.07
N SER A 220 -18.49 15.93 0.96
CA SER A 220 -19.26 17.13 0.64
C SER A 220 -18.52 17.93 -0.41
N SER A 221 -18.62 17.47 -1.65
CA SER A 221 -18.50 18.35 -2.81
C SER A 221 -19.87 18.45 -3.44
N THR A 222 -20.73 19.24 -2.79
CA THR A 222 -21.80 19.97 -3.44
C THR A 222 -21.17 21.16 -4.18
N ASN A 223 -21.18 21.08 -5.51
CA ASN A 223 -21.44 22.14 -6.50
C ASN A 223 -20.77 21.80 -7.83
#